data_AF-A0A6I0DWT5-F1
#
_entry.id   AF-A0A6I0DWT5-F1
#
_cell.length_a   1.000
_cell.length_b   1.000
_cell.length_c   1.000
_cell.angle_alpha   90.00
_cell.angle_beta   90.00
_cell.angle_gamma   90.00
#
_symmetry.space_group_name_H-M   'P 1'
#
loop_
_entity.id
_entity.type
_entity.pdbx_description
1 polymer ?
#
loop_
_entity_poly.entity_id
_entity_poly.type
_entity_poly.pdbx_seq_one_letter_code
_entity_poly.pdbx_strand_id
1 'polypeptide(L)'
;MNTIYRNIKQLYFKDTSFADLMKHRIYNILLYASKYDSFMLEEDGRIDEQIFNEYTALNLRYPPRFTLVSGEEEAYAQLRDRAYDLIISMPSGDSINPFEWAKGVKSVYPDIPIVVLTPFSKSVSKRIANEDLSAIDYVFSWLGNPDILLAITKMLEDKMNVEEDVSSVGVQVILFVEDSIHFYSSILPHLYKCVFQQSKSFMTEALNEHEQMLRMRGRPKILFARTYEEAMTLYLKYKDNMLGVISDVSFLRNGERNRQAGIDLCREIRRMDKYIPLIVQSSDNGNKEATEAFKGTFLSKNSKTLLKELKDTINNNFGFTDFNFINPATGEVEARVRNLRGLQDVVFSLSDESLLYHVGRYDISRWLYSRAMFPLAEFLKNTNIYDPGIEDLNKLRQVIFGAIVKYRKIKNRGVVAVFQRDRFDQYSNFARIGEGSMGGKGRGLAFIDSMIKRNEQLQQYE
;
A
#
# COMPACT_ATOMS: atom_id res chain seq x y z
N MET A 1 9.75 31.27 -8.87
CA MET A 1 9.39 31.27 -10.32
C MET A 1 10.58 30.74 -11.10
N ASN A 2 10.52 29.47 -11.51
CA ASN A 2 11.36 28.91 -12.56
C ASN A 2 10.40 28.14 -13.48
N THR A 3 9.91 28.84 -14.49
CA THR A 3 8.97 28.30 -15.47
C THR A 3 9.75 27.44 -16.46
N ILE A 4 9.91 26.16 -16.15
CA ILE A 4 10.53 25.20 -17.06
C ILE A 4 9.54 24.96 -18.21
N TYR A 5 9.89 25.38 -19.42
CA TYR A 5 9.29 24.86 -20.65
C TYR A 5 9.36 23.32 -20.61
N ARG A 6 8.23 22.63 -20.41
CA ARG A 6 8.19 21.15 -20.39
C ARG A 6 8.23 20.63 -21.82
N ASN A 7 9.39 20.75 -22.45
CA ASN A 7 9.66 20.12 -23.74
C ASN A 7 9.76 18.60 -23.53
N ILE A 8 8.97 17.82 -24.29
CA ILE A 8 8.97 16.35 -24.27
C ILE A 8 10.40 15.78 -24.44
N LYS A 9 11.27 16.51 -25.15
CA LYS A 9 12.69 16.16 -25.34
C LYS A 9 13.49 16.13 -24.03
N GLN A 10 13.12 16.93 -23.02
CA GLN A 10 13.82 17.02 -21.73
C GLN A 10 13.22 16.15 -20.61
N LEU A 11 12.12 15.42 -20.83
CA LEU A 11 11.60 14.49 -19.80
C LEU A 11 12.64 13.43 -19.44
N TYR A 12 13.18 13.43 -18.24
CA TYR A 12 14.09 12.37 -17.81
C TYR A 12 13.42 11.57 -16.69
N PHE A 13 12.98 10.36 -17.00
CA PHE A 13 12.51 9.44 -15.97
C PHE A 13 13.72 8.69 -15.42
N LYS A 14 14.10 8.96 -14.16
CA LYS A 14 15.02 8.09 -13.44
C LYS A 14 14.39 6.71 -13.31
N ASP A 15 15.18 5.65 -13.51
CA ASP A 15 14.68 4.30 -13.26
C ASP A 15 14.40 4.13 -11.76
N THR A 16 13.17 3.73 -11.44
CA THR A 16 12.77 3.46 -10.07
C THR A 16 13.48 2.21 -9.58
N SER A 17 14.46 2.38 -8.70
CA SER A 17 15.11 1.24 -8.03
C SER A 17 14.18 0.67 -6.97
N PHE A 18 13.27 -0.20 -7.40
CA PHE A 18 12.43 -0.99 -6.49
C PHE A 18 13.26 -1.93 -5.59
N ALA A 19 14.53 -2.18 -5.95
CA ALA A 19 15.47 -2.96 -5.15
C ALA A 19 15.77 -2.31 -3.79
N ASP A 20 15.70 -0.97 -3.73
CA ASP A 20 15.98 -0.19 -2.52
C ASP A 20 14.76 0.03 -1.63
N LEU A 21 13.60 -0.52 -2.00
CA LEU A 21 12.38 -0.44 -1.19
C LEU A 21 12.24 -1.62 -0.25
N MET A 22 11.48 -1.42 0.85
CA MET A 22 11.20 -2.47 1.85
C MET A 22 12.50 -3.13 2.36
N LYS A 23 13.47 -2.30 2.77
CA LYS A 23 14.77 -2.71 3.32
C LYS A 23 14.64 -3.31 4.72
N HIS A 24 13.77 -2.75 5.54
CA HIS A 24 13.50 -3.26 6.88
C HIS A 24 12.41 -4.32 6.83
N ARG A 25 12.65 -5.47 7.45
CA ARG A 25 11.75 -6.62 7.47
C ARG A 25 11.74 -7.26 8.84
N ILE A 26 10.61 -7.87 9.17
CA ILE A 26 10.47 -8.69 10.37
C ILE A 26 10.75 -10.13 9.95
N TYR A 27 11.83 -10.70 10.47
CA TYR A 27 12.28 -12.05 10.15
C TYR A 27 12.02 -13.03 11.28
N ASN A 28 12.19 -12.60 12.53
CA ASN A 28 12.03 -13.46 13.70
C ASN A 28 10.98 -12.87 14.64
N ILE A 29 9.94 -13.65 14.92
CA ILE A 29 8.86 -13.28 15.82
C ILE A 29 8.90 -14.20 17.03
N LEU A 30 9.01 -13.62 18.23
CA LEU A 30 8.83 -14.36 19.48
C LEU A 30 7.34 -14.35 19.82
N LEU A 31 6.73 -15.52 19.79
CA LEU A 31 5.34 -15.73 20.14
C LEU A 31 5.27 -16.24 21.57
N TYR A 32 4.94 -15.35 22.51
CA TYR A 32 4.79 -15.69 23.92
C TYR A 32 3.32 -15.98 24.23
N ALA A 33 2.96 -17.26 24.28
CA ALA A 33 1.57 -17.69 24.36
C ALA A 33 1.38 -18.72 25.47
N SER A 34 0.19 -18.78 26.08
CA SER A 34 -0.12 -19.85 27.03
C SER A 34 -0.07 -21.21 26.32
N LYS A 35 0.11 -22.30 27.07
CA LYS A 35 0.08 -23.66 26.48
C LYS A 35 -1.24 -23.95 25.75
N TYR A 36 -2.34 -23.38 26.22
CA TYR A 36 -3.64 -23.51 25.57
C TYR A 36 -3.69 -22.74 24.24
N ASP A 37 -3.20 -21.51 24.21
CA ASP A 37 -3.18 -20.71 22.97
C ASP A 37 -2.23 -21.28 21.94
N SER A 38 -1.05 -21.73 22.39
CA SER A 38 -0.09 -22.48 21.58
C SER A 38 -0.77 -23.69 20.92
N PHE A 39 -1.51 -24.48 21.69
CA PHE A 39 -2.26 -25.61 21.16
C PHE A 39 -3.36 -25.20 20.18
N MET A 40 -4.15 -24.16 20.49
CA MET A 40 -5.19 -23.64 19.59
C MET A 40 -4.61 -23.19 18.25
N LEU A 41 -3.47 -22.51 18.27
CA LEU A 41 -2.78 -22.07 17.05
C LEU A 41 -2.17 -23.22 16.24
N GLU A 42 -1.81 -24.33 16.88
CA GLU A 42 -1.36 -25.54 16.18
C GLU A 42 -2.54 -26.31 15.56
N GLU A 43 -3.66 -26.44 16.28
CA GLU A 43 -4.88 -27.13 15.82
C GLU A 43 -5.61 -26.38 14.70
N ASP A 44 -5.70 -25.05 14.78
CA ASP A 44 -6.28 -24.22 13.72
C ASP A 44 -5.44 -24.27 12.42
N GLY A 45 -4.27 -24.90 12.47
CA GLY A 45 -3.33 -25.19 11.40
C GLY A 45 -1.96 -24.60 11.75
N ARG A 46 -0.91 -25.43 11.70
CA ARG A 46 0.48 -25.04 12.02
C ARG A 46 0.79 -23.62 11.51
N ILE A 47 0.99 -22.67 12.43
CA ILE A 47 1.15 -21.24 12.11
C ILE A 47 2.16 -21.02 10.99
N ASP A 48 3.32 -21.69 11.09
CA ASP A 48 4.39 -21.57 10.09
C ASP A 48 3.90 -21.97 8.68
N GLU A 49 3.11 -23.03 8.56
CA GLU A 49 2.57 -23.50 7.29
C GLU A 49 1.51 -22.56 6.75
N GLN A 50 0.60 -22.06 7.60
CA GLN A 50 -0.42 -21.10 7.20
C GLN A 50 0.19 -19.79 6.71
N ILE A 51 1.14 -19.24 7.47
CA ILE A 51 1.84 -18.01 7.08
C ILE A 51 2.65 -18.23 5.81
N PHE A 52 3.33 -19.36 5.68
CA PHE A 52 4.05 -19.71 4.45
C PHE A 52 3.10 -19.77 3.23
N ASN A 53 1.94 -20.42 3.38
CA ASN A 53 0.95 -20.56 2.32
C ASN A 53 0.36 -19.21 1.93
N GLU A 54 0.01 -18.35 2.89
CA GLU A 54 -0.54 -17.01 2.61
C GLU A 54 0.51 -16.11 1.94
N TYR A 55 1.77 -16.14 2.39
CA TYR A 55 2.86 -15.43 1.72
C TYR A 55 3.01 -15.91 0.27
N THR A 56 2.99 -17.22 0.04
CA THR A 56 3.10 -17.81 -1.29
C THR A 56 1.92 -17.40 -2.18
N ALA A 57 0.69 -17.47 -1.66
CA ALA A 57 -0.51 -17.07 -2.39
C ALA A 57 -0.48 -15.60 -2.82
N LEU A 58 0.09 -14.72 -1.99
CA LEU A 58 0.25 -13.29 -2.25
C LEU A 58 1.54 -12.92 -3.00
N ASN A 59 2.34 -13.90 -3.45
CA ASN A 59 3.67 -13.70 -4.06
C ASN A 59 4.64 -12.87 -3.18
N LEU A 60 4.51 -13.00 -1.85
CA LEU A 60 5.42 -12.40 -0.88
C LEU A 60 6.59 -13.35 -0.62
N ARG A 61 7.75 -12.75 -0.31
CA ARG A 61 8.96 -13.49 0.05
C ARG A 61 9.33 -13.24 1.51
N TYR A 62 10.10 -14.18 2.06
CA TYR A 62 10.63 -14.15 3.41
C TYR A 62 9.50 -14.13 4.45
N PRO A 63 8.69 -15.21 4.55
CA PRO A 63 7.80 -15.37 5.69
C PRO A 63 8.62 -15.34 7.00
N PRO A 64 8.14 -14.66 8.04
CA PRO A 64 8.82 -14.63 9.33
C PRO A 64 8.83 -16.02 9.96
N ARG A 65 9.86 -16.29 10.75
CA ARG A 65 9.96 -17.49 11.58
C ARG A 65 9.37 -17.20 12.95
N PHE A 66 8.49 -18.08 13.42
CA PHE A 66 7.92 -17.99 14.74
C PHE A 66 8.73 -18.85 15.71
N THR A 67 9.07 -18.30 16.88
CA THR A 67 9.54 -19.07 18.03
C THR A 67 8.47 -19.01 19.10
N LEU A 68 7.91 -20.16 19.45
CA LEU A 68 6.85 -20.27 20.44
C LEU A 68 7.46 -20.55 21.82
N VAL A 69 7.06 -19.76 22.82
CA VAL A 69 7.46 -19.94 24.22
C VAL A 69 6.24 -19.85 25.13
N SER A 70 6.26 -20.60 26.23
CA SER A 70 5.11 -20.70 27.13
C SER A 70 5.35 -20.21 28.56
N GLY A 71 6.59 -19.87 28.90
CA GLY A 71 6.98 -19.32 30.21
C GLY A 71 7.88 -18.10 30.10
N GLU A 72 7.84 -17.24 31.12
CA GLU A 72 8.65 -16.02 31.15
C GLU A 72 10.16 -16.30 31.10
N GLU A 73 10.64 -17.29 31.88
CA GLU A 73 12.05 -17.66 31.91
C GLU A 73 12.55 -18.14 30.54
N GLU A 74 11.73 -18.93 29.85
CA GLU A 74 12.00 -19.41 28.50
C GLU A 74 12.02 -18.25 27.50
N ALA A 75 11.06 -17.33 27.60
CA ALA A 75 11.01 -16.14 26.75
C ALA A 75 12.25 -15.26 26.93
N TYR A 76 12.68 -15.02 28.17
CA TYR A 76 13.92 -14.30 28.44
C TYR A 76 15.17 -15.06 27.97
N ALA A 77 15.18 -16.39 28.04
CA ALA A 77 16.26 -17.20 27.51
C ALA A 77 16.37 -17.06 25.99
N GLN A 78 15.25 -17.10 25.26
CA GLN A 78 15.22 -16.87 23.82
C GLN A 78 15.71 -15.46 23.47
N LEU A 79 15.23 -14.43 24.17
CA LEU A 79 15.67 -13.04 23.95
C LEU A 79 17.18 -12.83 24.18
N ARG A 80 17.81 -13.62 25.05
CA ARG A 80 19.27 -13.61 25.25
C ARG A 80 20.02 -14.40 24.18
N ASP A 81 19.43 -15.47 23.65
CA ASP A 81 20.06 -16.34 22.65
C ASP A 81 20.02 -15.73 21.25
N ARG A 82 18.93 -15.05 20.88
CA ARG A 82 18.65 -14.61 19.51
C ARG A 82 18.04 -13.22 19.44
N ALA A 83 18.27 -12.55 18.31
CA ALA A 83 17.59 -11.32 17.98
C ALA A 83 16.17 -11.59 17.48
N TYR A 84 15.21 -10.84 18.00
CA TYR A 84 13.82 -10.83 17.58
C TYR A 84 13.44 -9.44 17.08
N ASP A 85 12.66 -9.41 15.99
CA ASP A 85 12.21 -8.16 15.37
C ASP A 85 10.82 -7.73 15.87
N LEU A 86 10.09 -8.67 16.49
CA LEU A 86 8.74 -8.48 17.01
C LEU A 86 8.45 -9.52 18.10
N ILE A 87 7.76 -9.08 19.15
CA ILE A 87 7.16 -9.94 20.16
C ILE A 87 5.65 -9.88 20.02
N ILE A 88 5.00 -11.03 19.89
CA ILE A 88 3.55 -11.17 19.98
C ILE A 88 3.24 -11.93 21.26
N SER A 89 2.57 -11.29 22.21
CA SER A 89 2.10 -11.92 23.43
C SER A 89 0.63 -12.29 23.31
N MET A 90 0.30 -13.56 23.56
CA MET A 90 -1.06 -14.09 23.53
C MET A 90 -1.46 -14.56 24.93
N PRO A 91 -2.01 -13.65 25.75
CA PRO A 91 -2.46 -13.98 27.09
C PRO A 91 -3.87 -14.61 27.04
N SER A 92 -3.99 -15.91 27.27
CA SER A 92 -5.28 -16.50 27.67
C SER A 92 -5.28 -16.96 29.12
N GLY A 93 -6.38 -16.65 29.80
CA GLY A 93 -6.61 -16.95 31.21
C GLY A 93 -5.76 -16.10 32.16
N ASP A 94 -5.54 -16.61 33.38
CA ASP A 94 -4.80 -15.92 34.44
C ASP A 94 -3.30 -16.27 34.47
N SER A 95 -2.82 -17.07 33.51
CA SER A 95 -1.48 -17.67 33.56
C SER A 95 -0.33 -16.75 33.13
N ILE A 96 -0.61 -15.70 32.35
CA ILE A 96 0.39 -14.76 31.83
C ILE A 96 -0.07 -13.34 32.16
N ASN A 97 0.76 -12.56 32.85
CA ASN A 97 0.58 -11.11 32.92
C ASN A 97 1.48 -10.45 31.86
N PRO A 98 0.96 -10.23 30.63
CA PRO A 98 1.77 -9.75 29.52
C PRO A 98 2.29 -8.34 29.75
N PHE A 99 1.64 -7.55 30.61
CA PHE A 99 1.93 -6.12 30.80
C PHE A 99 3.16 -5.90 31.66
N GLU A 100 3.24 -6.56 32.81
CA GLU A 100 4.42 -6.49 33.69
C GLU A 100 5.65 -7.11 33.01
N TRP A 101 5.47 -8.26 32.35
CA TRP A 101 6.54 -8.88 31.57
C TRP A 101 7.03 -7.95 30.44
N ALA A 102 6.11 -7.31 29.70
CA ALA A 102 6.48 -6.38 28.64
C ALA A 102 7.30 -5.18 29.15
N LYS A 103 7.01 -4.64 30.35
CA LYS A 103 7.84 -3.59 30.97
C LYS A 103 9.25 -4.08 31.24
N GLY A 104 9.38 -5.29 31.79
CA GLY A 104 10.67 -5.94 32.00
C GLY A 104 11.45 -6.08 30.69
N VAL A 105 10.80 -6.54 29.62
CA VAL A 105 11.40 -6.62 28.29
C VAL A 105 11.80 -5.25 27.75
N LYS A 106 10.92 -4.25 27.76
CA LYS A 106 11.22 -2.90 27.25
C LYS A 106 12.36 -2.21 28.01
N SER A 107 12.60 -2.56 29.27
CA SER A 107 13.73 -2.02 30.04
C SER A 107 15.10 -2.48 29.50
N VAL A 108 15.15 -3.62 28.81
CA VAL A 108 16.37 -4.21 28.24
C VAL A 108 16.39 -4.08 26.71
N TYR A 109 15.23 -4.23 26.07
CA TYR A 109 15.02 -4.25 24.63
C TYR A 109 13.95 -3.21 24.23
N PRO A 110 14.23 -1.90 24.35
CA PRO A 110 13.23 -0.85 24.15
C PRO A 110 12.67 -0.79 22.71
N ASP A 111 13.51 -1.15 21.73
CA ASP A 111 13.19 -1.01 20.31
C ASP A 111 12.37 -2.16 19.73
N ILE A 112 12.30 -3.32 20.41
CA ILE A 112 11.52 -4.46 19.93
C ILE A 112 10.03 -4.13 20.13
N PRO A 113 9.22 -4.05 19.06
CA PRO A 113 7.79 -3.82 19.20
C PRO A 113 7.13 -4.99 19.93
N ILE A 114 6.25 -4.68 20.88
CA ILE A 114 5.47 -5.67 21.64
C ILE A 114 4.00 -5.50 21.30
N VAL A 115 3.40 -6.56 20.75
CA VAL A 115 2.00 -6.61 20.37
C VAL A 115 1.27 -7.63 21.24
N VAL A 116 0.16 -7.22 21.85
CA VAL A 116 -0.73 -8.15 22.55
C VAL A 116 -1.80 -8.63 21.59
N LEU A 117 -2.01 -9.94 21.48
CA LEU A 117 -3.04 -10.55 20.64
C LEU A 117 -3.89 -11.47 21.51
N THR A 118 -5.07 -11.00 21.90
CA THR A 118 -5.92 -11.67 22.90
C THR A 118 -7.30 -11.97 22.34
N PRO A 119 -7.96 -13.07 22.74
CA PRO A 119 -9.37 -13.28 22.44
C PRO A 119 -10.21 -12.09 22.93
N PHE A 120 -11.14 -11.63 22.11
CA PHE A 120 -11.98 -10.50 22.47
C PHE A 120 -13.05 -10.93 23.47
N SER A 121 -13.00 -10.38 24.69
CA SER A 121 -14.08 -10.49 25.67
C SER A 121 -14.28 -9.18 26.42
N LYS A 122 -15.50 -8.98 26.95
CA LYS A 122 -15.82 -7.79 27.77
C LYS A 122 -14.96 -7.73 29.04
N SER A 123 -14.59 -8.88 29.60
CA SER A 123 -13.69 -8.97 30.77
C SER A 123 -12.26 -8.57 30.42
N VAL A 124 -11.73 -9.07 29.29
CA VAL A 124 -10.39 -8.70 28.79
C VAL A 124 -10.31 -7.21 28.48
N SER A 125 -11.33 -6.64 27.83
CA SER A 125 -11.38 -5.20 27.52
C SER A 125 -11.37 -4.33 28.78
N LYS A 126 -12.12 -4.72 29.82
CA LYS A 126 -12.12 -4.03 31.12
C LYS A 126 -10.79 -4.15 31.86
N ARG A 127 -10.14 -5.31 31.77
CA ARG A 127 -8.82 -5.53 32.34
C ARG A 127 -7.79 -4.62 31.67
N ILE A 128 -7.71 -4.66 30.33
CA ILE A 128 -6.82 -3.79 29.53
C ILE A 128 -7.02 -2.30 29.86
N ALA A 129 -8.26 -1.86 30.06
CA ALA A 129 -8.55 -0.46 30.39
C ALA A 129 -7.99 0.00 31.75
N ASN A 130 -7.70 -0.93 32.67
CA ASN A 130 -7.16 -0.68 33.99
C ASN A 130 -5.66 -1.01 34.11
N GLU A 131 -5.05 -1.55 33.05
CA GLU A 131 -3.64 -1.94 33.02
C GLU A 131 -2.78 -0.81 32.44
N ASP A 132 -1.51 -0.78 32.84
CA ASP A 132 -0.53 0.14 32.26
C ASP A 132 -0.01 -0.43 30.93
N LEU A 133 -0.45 0.17 29.83
CA LEU A 133 -0.11 -0.23 28.46
C LEU A 133 1.15 0.46 27.92
N SER A 134 1.91 1.20 28.74
CA SER A 134 3.07 1.98 28.29
C SER A 134 4.15 1.16 27.57
N ALA A 135 4.28 -0.13 27.91
CA ALA A 135 5.22 -1.05 27.28
C ALA A 135 4.66 -1.79 26.05
N ILE A 136 3.37 -1.61 25.74
CA ILE A 136 2.67 -2.28 24.63
C ILE A 136 2.46 -1.31 23.48
N ASP A 137 3.01 -1.64 22.32
CA ASP A 137 2.89 -0.81 21.13
C ASP A 137 1.47 -0.90 20.53
N TYR A 138 0.93 -2.13 20.43
CA TYR A 138 -0.40 -2.39 19.92
C TYR A 138 -1.10 -3.54 20.64
N VAL A 139 -2.42 -3.46 20.70
CA VAL A 139 -3.29 -4.55 21.17
C VAL A 139 -4.13 -5.01 19.99
N PHE A 140 -4.36 -6.29 19.81
CA PHE A 140 -5.20 -6.84 18.76
C PHE A 140 -6.14 -7.89 19.35
N SER A 141 -7.29 -8.05 18.71
CA SER A 141 -8.23 -9.11 19.00
C SER A 141 -7.94 -10.31 18.11
N TRP A 142 -7.72 -11.48 18.72
CA TRP A 142 -7.73 -12.74 17.98
C TRP A 142 -9.18 -13.09 17.60
N LEU A 143 -9.46 -13.12 16.30
CA LEU A 143 -10.78 -13.41 15.74
C LEU A 143 -10.83 -14.76 15.01
N GLY A 144 -9.88 -15.66 15.30
CA GLY A 144 -9.75 -16.95 14.60
C GLY A 144 -9.30 -16.81 13.13
N ASN A 145 -8.60 -15.73 12.79
CA ASN A 145 -8.07 -15.48 11.45
C ASN A 145 -6.55 -15.28 11.51
N PRO A 146 -5.74 -16.25 11.03
CA PRO A 146 -4.27 -16.16 11.06
C PRO A 146 -3.71 -15.05 10.17
N ASP A 147 -4.49 -14.54 9.19
CA ASP A 147 -4.10 -13.37 8.37
C ASP A 147 -3.81 -12.13 9.23
N ILE A 148 -4.26 -12.10 10.49
CA ILE A 148 -3.92 -11.04 11.45
C ILE A 148 -2.42 -10.97 11.76
N LEU A 149 -1.73 -12.11 11.84
CA LEU A 149 -0.28 -12.14 12.10
C LEU A 149 0.48 -11.52 10.92
N LEU A 150 0.05 -11.83 9.69
CA LEU A 150 0.55 -11.17 8.48
C LEU A 150 0.27 -9.67 8.54
N ALA A 151 -0.95 -9.25 8.88
CA ALA A 151 -1.33 -7.84 8.93
C ALA A 151 -0.52 -7.05 9.96
N ILE A 152 -0.33 -7.58 11.17
CA ILE A 152 0.51 -6.98 12.23
C ILE A 152 1.95 -6.82 11.72
N THR A 153 2.50 -7.89 11.15
CA THR A 153 3.85 -7.88 10.58
C THR A 153 4.00 -6.80 9.52
N LYS A 154 3.07 -6.73 8.56
CA LYS A 154 3.13 -5.76 7.45
C LYS A 154 2.85 -4.33 7.88
N MET A 155 2.02 -4.12 8.90
CA MET A 155 1.80 -2.81 9.52
C MET A 155 3.08 -2.24 10.13
N LEU A 156 3.81 -3.08 10.86
CA LEU A 156 5.07 -2.65 11.44
C LEU A 156 6.14 -2.42 10.37
N GLU A 157 6.27 -3.32 9.39
CA GLU A 157 7.18 -3.12 8.26
C GLU A 157 6.86 -1.85 7.46
N ASP A 158 5.58 -1.57 7.18
CA ASP A 158 5.16 -0.36 6.47
C ASP A 158 5.56 0.90 7.26
N LYS A 159 5.37 0.90 8.60
CA LYS A 159 5.82 1.98 9.49
C LYS A 159 7.35 2.16 9.48
N MET A 160 8.12 1.07 9.45
CA MET A 160 9.59 1.11 9.42
C MET A 160 10.15 1.66 8.11
N ASN A 161 9.47 1.42 6.98
CA ASN A 161 10.01 1.75 5.65
C ASN A 161 9.41 3.01 5.01
N VAL A 162 8.25 3.50 5.48
CA VAL A 162 7.50 4.54 4.76
C VAL A 162 8.30 5.80 4.46
N GLU A 163 9.19 6.23 5.35
CA GLU A 163 9.97 7.47 5.15
C GLU A 163 10.97 7.35 4.00
N GLU A 164 11.76 6.28 3.97
CA GLU A 164 12.69 6.01 2.87
C GLU A 164 11.96 5.68 1.57
N ASP A 165 10.91 4.86 1.64
CA ASP A 165 10.16 4.42 0.45
C ASP A 165 9.44 5.60 -0.23
N VAL A 166 8.87 6.53 0.55
CA VAL A 166 8.23 7.74 0.02
C VAL A 166 9.28 8.69 -0.56
N SER A 167 10.33 9.01 0.19
CA SER A 167 11.33 10.02 -0.22
C SER A 167 12.19 9.57 -1.41
N SER A 168 12.48 8.27 -1.53
CA SER A 168 13.35 7.74 -2.59
C SER A 168 12.67 7.66 -3.95
N VAL A 169 11.43 7.18 -4.00
CA VAL A 169 10.75 6.87 -5.28
C VAL A 169 9.28 7.29 -5.34
N GLY A 170 8.73 7.86 -4.27
CA GLY A 170 7.35 8.34 -4.25
C GLY A 170 6.31 7.25 -3.98
N VAL A 171 6.64 6.21 -3.19
CA VAL A 171 5.66 5.21 -2.76
C VAL A 171 4.44 5.91 -2.13
N GLN A 172 3.25 5.40 -2.41
CA GLN A 172 2.01 6.00 -1.92
C GLN A 172 1.63 5.49 -0.53
N VAL A 173 0.79 6.26 0.15
CA VAL A 173 0.30 5.97 1.50
C VAL A 173 -1.22 5.88 1.50
N ILE A 174 -1.76 4.90 2.22
CA ILE A 174 -3.16 4.83 2.64
C ILE A 174 -3.17 5.12 4.14
N LEU A 175 -3.92 6.14 4.56
CA LEU A 175 -4.13 6.42 5.98
C LEU A 175 -5.36 5.67 6.47
N PHE A 176 -5.21 4.83 7.49
CA PHE A 176 -6.30 4.12 8.15
C PHE A 176 -6.42 4.59 9.61
N VAL A 177 -7.59 5.10 9.99
CA VAL A 177 -7.87 5.66 11.31
C VAL A 177 -8.99 4.87 11.98
N GLU A 178 -8.67 4.14 13.05
CA GLU A 178 -9.62 3.31 13.80
C GLU A 178 -9.08 3.10 15.22
N ASP A 179 -9.93 3.29 16.22
CA ASP A 179 -9.53 3.15 17.63
C ASP A 179 -10.10 1.89 18.30
N SER A 180 -11.11 1.27 17.69
CA SER A 180 -11.70 0.05 18.22
C SER A 180 -10.83 -1.17 17.88
N ILE A 181 -10.25 -1.76 18.92
CA ILE A 181 -9.44 -3.00 18.85
C ILE A 181 -10.09 -4.06 17.99
N HIS A 182 -11.38 -4.30 18.21
CA HIS A 182 -12.13 -5.31 17.46
C HIS A 182 -12.22 -4.97 15.96
N PHE A 183 -12.51 -3.71 15.62
CA PHE A 183 -12.68 -3.30 14.23
C PHE A 183 -11.37 -3.31 13.45
N TYR A 184 -10.30 -2.70 13.95
CA TYR A 184 -9.04 -2.72 13.19
C TYR A 184 -8.44 -4.13 13.11
N SER A 185 -8.65 -4.98 14.11
CA SER A 185 -8.22 -6.39 14.05
C SER A 185 -8.99 -7.18 12.97
N SER A 186 -10.23 -6.78 12.68
CA SER A 186 -11.02 -7.35 11.58
C SER A 186 -10.64 -6.76 10.21
N ILE A 187 -10.43 -5.44 10.14
CA ILE A 187 -10.25 -4.71 8.87
C ILE A 187 -8.83 -4.85 8.31
N LEU A 188 -7.78 -4.73 9.13
CA LEU A 188 -6.40 -4.69 8.65
C LEU A 188 -6.01 -5.91 7.80
N PRO A 189 -6.35 -7.16 8.16
CA PRO A 189 -6.09 -8.33 7.31
C PRO A 189 -6.67 -8.18 5.90
N HIS A 190 -7.92 -7.73 5.82
CA HIS A 190 -8.63 -7.54 4.55
C HIS A 190 -8.03 -6.40 3.73
N LEU A 191 -7.66 -5.30 4.39
CA LEU A 191 -7.04 -4.15 3.76
C LEU A 191 -5.68 -4.50 3.15
N TYR A 192 -4.82 -5.20 3.90
CA TYR A 192 -3.53 -5.70 3.38
C TYR A 192 -3.73 -6.66 2.22
N LYS A 193 -4.65 -7.62 2.34
CA LYS A 193 -4.96 -8.57 1.27
C LYS A 193 -5.43 -7.86 0.00
N CYS A 194 -6.25 -6.81 0.12
CA CYS A 194 -6.66 -5.97 -1.02
C CYS A 194 -5.46 -5.30 -1.71
N VAL A 195 -4.56 -4.67 -0.95
CA VAL A 195 -3.37 -4.01 -1.48
C VAL A 195 -2.42 -5.02 -2.16
N PHE A 196 -2.20 -6.19 -1.55
CA PHE A 196 -1.33 -7.23 -2.12
C PHE A 196 -1.92 -7.87 -3.38
N GLN A 197 -3.22 -8.20 -3.36
CA GLN A 197 -3.92 -8.75 -4.53
C GLN A 197 -3.89 -7.78 -5.69
N GLN A 198 -4.10 -6.49 -5.42
CA GLN A 198 -3.94 -5.49 -6.45
C GLN A 198 -2.51 -5.54 -6.99
N SER A 199 -1.52 -5.40 -6.10
CA SER A 199 -0.11 -5.27 -6.50
C SER A 199 0.29 -6.43 -7.41
N LYS A 200 -0.20 -7.65 -7.09
CA LYS A 200 -0.05 -8.85 -7.90
C LYS A 200 -0.66 -8.76 -9.30
N SER A 201 -1.85 -8.17 -9.44
CA SER A 201 -2.55 -7.99 -10.71
C SER A 201 -1.73 -7.16 -11.71
N PHE A 202 -1.14 -6.05 -11.27
CA PHE A 202 -0.42 -5.13 -12.17
C PHE A 202 1.05 -5.47 -12.39
N MET A 203 1.64 -6.37 -11.58
CA MET A 203 2.94 -6.96 -11.89
C MET A 203 2.97 -7.62 -13.26
N THR A 204 1.83 -8.10 -13.78
CA THR A 204 1.76 -8.79 -15.08
C THR A 204 2.29 -7.96 -16.26
N GLU A 205 2.40 -6.64 -16.10
CA GLU A 205 2.99 -5.71 -17.07
C GLU A 205 4.53 -5.65 -17.04
N ALA A 206 5.20 -6.26 -16.05
CA ALA A 206 6.65 -6.30 -16.00
C ALA A 206 7.22 -7.41 -16.90
N LEU A 207 8.41 -7.14 -17.45
CA LEU A 207 8.98 -7.83 -18.61
C LEU A 207 9.59 -9.19 -18.26
N ASN A 208 9.88 -9.42 -16.97
CA ASN A 208 10.36 -10.69 -16.43
C ASN A 208 9.98 -10.85 -14.94
N GLU A 209 10.17 -12.06 -14.40
CA GLU A 209 9.82 -12.41 -13.02
C GLU A 209 10.59 -11.61 -11.95
N HIS A 210 11.85 -11.24 -12.22
CA HIS A 210 12.65 -10.49 -11.26
C HIS A 210 12.10 -9.06 -11.06
N GLU A 211 11.79 -8.36 -12.15
CA GLU A 211 11.19 -7.03 -12.09
C GLU A 211 9.78 -7.06 -11.51
N GLN A 212 9.00 -8.08 -11.86
CA GLN A 212 7.71 -8.38 -11.26
C GLN A 212 7.83 -8.35 -9.73
N MET A 213 8.75 -9.15 -9.17
CA MET A 213 8.93 -9.22 -7.72
C MET A 213 9.38 -7.92 -7.08
N LEU A 214 10.28 -7.18 -7.71
CA LEU A 214 10.73 -5.90 -7.15
C LEU A 214 9.57 -4.90 -7.09
N ARG A 215 8.72 -4.84 -8.12
CA ARG A 215 7.58 -3.91 -8.18
C ARG A 215 6.57 -4.10 -7.04
N MET A 216 6.42 -5.31 -6.49
CA MET A 216 5.56 -5.53 -5.29
C MET A 216 5.97 -4.70 -4.08
N ARG A 217 7.23 -4.26 -4.02
CA ARG A 217 7.72 -3.39 -2.94
C ARG A 217 7.21 -1.96 -3.07
N GLY A 218 6.86 -1.54 -4.29
CA GLY A 218 6.21 -0.26 -4.58
C GLY A 218 4.71 -0.21 -4.30
N ARG A 219 4.13 -1.26 -3.68
CA ARG A 219 2.75 -1.21 -3.20
C ARG A 219 2.54 0.00 -2.26
N PRO A 220 1.33 0.58 -2.22
CA PRO A 220 1.00 1.57 -1.22
C PRO A 220 1.23 1.04 0.21
N LYS A 221 1.79 1.87 1.08
CA LYS A 221 1.93 1.58 2.52
C LYS A 221 0.65 1.91 3.25
N ILE A 222 0.29 1.13 4.26
CA ILE A 222 -0.84 1.46 5.13
C ILE A 222 -0.29 2.04 6.44
N LEU A 223 -0.56 3.30 6.70
CA LEU A 223 -0.26 3.94 7.97
C LEU A 223 -1.48 3.93 8.86
N PHE A 224 -1.32 3.38 10.05
CA PHE A 224 -2.39 3.20 11.03
C PHE A 224 -2.31 4.26 12.14
N ALA A 225 -3.45 4.91 12.41
CA ALA A 225 -3.62 5.88 13.50
C ALA A 225 -4.85 5.52 14.35
N ARG A 226 -4.79 5.88 15.63
CA ARG A 226 -5.86 5.65 16.63
C ARG A 226 -6.48 6.95 17.13
N THR A 227 -5.85 8.09 16.87
CA THR A 227 -6.33 9.41 17.31
C THR A 227 -6.32 10.42 16.16
N TYR A 228 -7.03 11.53 16.37
CA TYR A 228 -7.04 12.65 15.44
C TYR A 228 -5.63 13.22 15.19
N GLU A 229 -4.85 13.37 16.27
CA GLU A 229 -3.53 13.99 16.22
C GLU A 229 -2.52 13.10 15.50
N GLU A 230 -2.54 11.79 15.76
CA GLU A 230 -1.74 10.81 15.02
C GLU A 230 -2.10 10.86 13.52
N ALA A 231 -3.39 10.83 13.20
CA ALA A 231 -3.87 10.84 11.83
C ALA A 231 -3.48 12.13 11.08
N MET A 232 -3.65 13.30 11.70
CA MET A 232 -3.29 14.58 11.09
C MET A 232 -1.78 14.72 10.91
N THR A 233 -0.98 14.25 11.87
CA THR A 233 0.49 14.25 11.78
C THR A 233 0.95 13.42 10.59
N LEU A 234 0.43 12.19 10.45
CA LEU A 234 0.74 11.31 9.32
C LEU A 234 0.25 11.91 8.00
N TYR A 235 -0.96 12.47 7.97
CA TYR A 235 -1.49 13.10 6.76
C TYR A 235 -0.61 14.26 6.30
N LEU A 236 -0.28 15.20 7.18
CA LEU A 236 0.53 16.38 6.83
C LEU A 236 1.93 15.98 6.36
N LYS A 237 2.53 14.96 6.97
CA LYS A 237 3.86 14.45 6.59
C LYS A 237 3.85 13.82 5.19
N TYR A 238 2.79 13.12 4.82
CA TYR A 238 2.72 12.33 3.58
C TYR A 238 1.67 12.80 2.57
N LYS A 239 1.15 14.03 2.71
CA LYS A 239 0.02 14.56 1.91
C LYS A 239 0.24 14.47 0.40
N ASP A 240 1.48 14.65 -0.07
CA ASP A 240 1.80 14.67 -1.49
C ASP A 240 1.83 13.27 -2.12
N ASN A 241 1.88 12.23 -1.28
CA ASN A 241 1.90 10.82 -1.62
C ASN A 241 0.69 10.05 -1.06
N MET A 242 -0.36 10.76 -0.63
CA MET A 242 -1.55 10.14 -0.07
C MET A 242 -2.46 9.62 -1.18
N LEU A 243 -2.71 8.31 -1.18
CA LEU A 243 -3.61 7.65 -2.13
C LEU A 243 -5.08 7.77 -1.71
N GLY A 244 -5.34 7.74 -0.41
CA GLY A 244 -6.68 7.80 0.16
C GLY A 244 -6.69 7.64 1.68
N VAL A 245 -7.82 7.97 2.29
CA VAL A 245 -8.01 7.92 3.75
C VAL A 245 -9.25 7.10 4.07
N ILE A 246 -9.13 6.21 5.05
CA ILE A 246 -10.20 5.40 5.61
C ILE A 246 -10.28 5.77 7.10
N SER A 247 -11.43 6.23 7.56
CA SER A 247 -11.58 6.73 8.93
C SER A 247 -12.86 6.21 9.57
N ASP A 248 -12.79 5.76 10.82
CA ASP A 248 -13.95 5.74 11.71
C ASP A 248 -14.46 7.17 11.96
N VAL A 249 -15.62 7.33 12.59
CA VAL A 249 -16.17 8.65 12.94
C VAL A 249 -15.82 9.08 14.36
N SER A 250 -15.82 8.14 15.32
CA SER A 250 -15.71 8.44 16.73
C SER A 250 -14.39 7.93 17.27
N PHE A 251 -13.45 8.82 17.60
CA PHE A 251 -12.19 8.45 18.23
C PHE A 251 -11.65 9.62 19.06
N LEU A 252 -10.51 9.41 19.73
CA LEU A 252 -9.93 10.44 20.61
C LEU A 252 -9.43 11.65 19.81
N ARG A 253 -9.74 12.84 20.32
CA ARG A 253 -9.20 14.12 19.88
C ARG A 253 -8.87 14.94 21.12
N ASN A 254 -7.64 15.44 21.22
CA ASN A 254 -7.10 16.10 22.42
C ASN A 254 -7.28 15.28 23.71
N GLY A 255 -7.18 13.95 23.61
CA GLY A 255 -7.37 13.04 24.75
C GLY A 255 -8.83 12.75 25.13
N GLU A 256 -9.81 13.41 24.50
CA GLU A 256 -11.24 13.21 24.78
C GLU A 256 -11.96 12.49 23.64
N ARG A 257 -12.96 11.65 23.97
CA ARG A 257 -13.75 10.95 22.95
C ARG A 257 -14.62 11.96 22.20
N ASN A 258 -14.35 12.14 20.91
CA ASN A 258 -15.14 13.02 20.05
C ASN A 258 -15.90 12.18 19.01
N ARG A 259 -17.24 12.27 19.03
CA ARG A 259 -18.13 11.51 18.15
C ARG A 259 -18.12 11.98 16.69
N GLN A 260 -17.46 13.09 16.38
CA GLN A 260 -17.34 13.67 15.04
C GLN A 260 -15.89 13.78 14.56
N ALA A 261 -14.92 13.25 15.32
CA ALA A 261 -13.49 13.41 15.05
C ALA A 261 -13.10 13.00 13.61
N GLY A 262 -13.63 11.88 13.13
CA GLY A 262 -13.36 11.38 11.77
C GLY A 262 -13.98 12.23 10.66
N ILE A 263 -15.17 12.77 10.90
CA ILE A 263 -15.81 13.70 9.96
C ILE A 263 -15.01 14.99 9.87
N ASP A 264 -14.60 15.54 11.02
CA ASP A 264 -13.80 16.75 11.08
C ASP A 264 -12.44 16.54 10.40
N LEU A 265 -11.79 15.40 10.65
CA LEU A 265 -10.54 15.01 9.98
C LEU A 265 -10.72 14.99 8.46
N CYS A 266 -11.75 14.31 7.97
CA CYS A 266 -12.04 14.22 6.54
C CYS A 266 -12.37 15.59 5.91
N ARG A 267 -13.05 16.48 6.64
CA ARG A 267 -13.32 17.85 6.17
C ARG A 267 -12.04 18.68 6.04
N GLU A 268 -11.16 18.62 7.03
CA GLU A 268 -9.86 19.33 6.94
C GLU A 268 -9.01 18.78 5.80
N ILE A 269 -8.96 17.45 5.65
CA ILE A 269 -8.27 16.81 4.52
C ILE A 269 -8.87 17.24 3.18
N ARG A 270 -10.20 17.28 3.04
CA ARG A 270 -10.86 17.72 1.80
C ARG A 270 -10.56 19.18 1.45
N ARG A 271 -10.33 20.04 2.44
CA ARG A 271 -9.93 21.45 2.21
C ARG A 271 -8.53 21.56 1.62
N MET A 272 -7.63 20.65 2.00
CA MET A 272 -6.26 20.59 1.50
C MET A 272 -6.17 19.85 0.16
N ASP A 273 -6.93 18.77 0.00
CA ASP A 273 -7.03 18.00 -1.24
C ASP A 273 -8.50 17.79 -1.67
N LYS A 274 -8.88 18.53 -2.72
CA LYS A 274 -10.23 18.54 -3.28
C LYS A 274 -10.69 17.19 -3.83
N TYR A 275 -9.76 16.31 -4.24
CA TYR A 275 -10.08 15.09 -4.97
C TYR A 275 -9.61 13.82 -4.30
N ILE A 276 -8.96 13.89 -3.14
CA ILE A 276 -8.54 12.69 -2.41
C ILE A 276 -9.73 11.77 -2.08
N PRO A 277 -9.58 10.45 -2.26
CA PRO A 277 -10.54 9.47 -1.79
C PRO A 277 -10.67 9.49 -0.27
N LEU A 278 -11.90 9.63 0.22
CA LEU A 278 -12.23 9.60 1.64
C LEU A 278 -13.31 8.55 1.88
N ILE A 279 -13.04 7.57 2.72
CA ILE A 279 -13.97 6.53 3.12
C ILE A 279 -14.23 6.70 4.62
N VAL A 280 -15.49 6.88 5.00
CA VAL A 280 -15.90 7.02 6.39
C VAL A 280 -16.73 5.81 6.81
N GLN A 281 -16.34 5.19 7.92
CA GLN A 281 -17.03 4.05 8.51
C GLN A 281 -17.72 4.48 9.80
N SER A 282 -18.99 4.10 10.00
CA SER A 282 -19.75 4.48 11.19
C SER A 282 -20.86 3.48 11.49
N SER A 283 -21.14 3.21 12.77
CA SER A 283 -22.35 2.48 13.17
C SER A 283 -23.60 3.37 13.19
N ASP A 284 -23.41 4.69 13.26
CA ASP A 284 -24.49 5.67 13.18
C ASP A 284 -24.70 6.12 11.73
N ASN A 285 -25.89 5.82 11.19
CA ASN A 285 -26.27 6.19 9.83
C ASN A 285 -26.53 7.71 9.68
N GLY A 286 -26.73 8.45 10.77
CA GLY A 286 -26.83 9.91 10.76
C GLY A 286 -25.57 10.60 10.20
N ASN A 287 -24.43 9.92 10.22
CA ASN A 287 -23.17 10.42 9.68
C ASN A 287 -23.08 10.34 8.14
N LYS A 288 -24.05 9.70 7.47
CA LYS A 288 -24.05 9.54 6.01
C LYS A 288 -24.13 10.89 5.29
N GLU A 289 -25.12 11.72 5.64
CA GLU A 289 -25.32 13.03 5.01
C GLU A 289 -24.09 13.94 5.20
N ALA A 290 -23.55 13.96 6.42
CA ALA A 290 -22.33 14.72 6.72
C ALA A 290 -21.11 14.24 5.91
N THR A 291 -21.04 12.94 5.60
CA THR A 291 -19.99 12.34 4.77
C THR A 291 -20.14 12.72 3.29
N GLU A 292 -21.36 12.63 2.77
CA GLU A 292 -21.67 12.97 1.38
C GLU A 292 -21.48 14.47 1.10
N ALA A 293 -21.72 15.34 2.09
CA ALA A 293 -21.55 16.79 1.98
C ALA A 293 -20.11 17.21 1.58
N PHE A 294 -19.09 16.46 1.99
CA PHE A 294 -17.70 16.68 1.56
C PHE A 294 -17.24 15.71 0.46
N LYS A 295 -18.18 15.01 -0.19
CA LYS A 295 -17.92 14.02 -1.24
C LYS A 295 -17.04 12.86 -0.75
N GLY A 296 -17.26 12.39 0.48
CA GLY A 296 -16.73 11.12 0.97
C GLY A 296 -17.67 9.95 0.65
N THR A 297 -17.16 8.73 0.75
CA THR A 297 -17.97 7.51 0.69
C THR A 297 -18.27 7.03 2.10
N PHE A 298 -19.56 6.86 2.42
CA PHE A 298 -20.01 6.35 3.71
C PHE A 298 -20.19 4.83 3.67
N LEU A 299 -19.72 4.13 4.71
CA LEU A 299 -19.92 2.71 4.94
C LEU A 299 -20.51 2.47 6.33
N SER A 300 -21.60 1.70 6.40
CA SER A 300 -22.24 1.38 7.68
C SER A 300 -21.55 0.20 8.34
N LYS A 301 -21.03 0.39 9.56
CA LYS A 301 -20.44 -0.70 10.38
C LYS A 301 -21.44 -1.80 10.74
N ASN A 302 -22.74 -1.52 10.65
CA ASN A 302 -23.81 -2.49 10.87
C ASN A 302 -24.14 -3.32 9.62
N SER A 303 -23.50 -3.04 8.48
CA SER A 303 -23.71 -3.84 7.27
C SER A 303 -23.16 -5.26 7.46
N LYS A 304 -23.98 -6.26 7.12
CA LYS A 304 -23.56 -7.67 7.05
C LYS A 304 -22.49 -7.91 5.99
N THR A 305 -22.34 -6.99 5.04
CA THR A 305 -21.38 -7.06 3.93
C THR A 305 -20.30 -5.99 4.01
N LEU A 306 -20.09 -5.36 5.17
CA LEU A 306 -19.13 -4.27 5.39
C LEU A 306 -17.74 -4.55 4.77
N LEU A 307 -17.16 -5.74 5.02
CA LEU A 307 -15.82 -6.06 4.52
C LEU A 307 -15.77 -6.14 2.99
N LYS A 308 -16.84 -6.64 2.35
CA LYS A 308 -16.97 -6.68 0.90
C LYS A 308 -17.15 -5.27 0.34
N GLU A 309 -18.04 -4.47 0.93
CA GLU A 309 -18.29 -3.08 0.54
C GLU A 309 -17.02 -2.22 0.68
N LEU A 310 -16.26 -2.41 1.77
CA LEU A 310 -14.98 -1.75 1.98
C LEU A 310 -13.99 -2.13 0.89
N LYS A 311 -13.84 -3.43 0.59
CA LYS A 311 -12.97 -3.91 -0.49
C LYS A 311 -13.36 -3.28 -1.84
N ASP A 312 -14.65 -3.30 -2.18
CA ASP A 312 -15.15 -2.76 -3.45
C ASP A 312 -14.93 -1.24 -3.52
N THR A 313 -15.14 -0.53 -2.40
CA THR A 313 -14.93 0.92 -2.31
C THR A 313 -13.46 1.29 -2.43
N ILE A 314 -12.56 0.60 -1.74
CA ILE A 314 -11.11 0.78 -1.88
C ILE A 314 -10.71 0.54 -3.34
N ASN A 315 -11.20 -0.56 -3.92
CA ASN A 315 -10.84 -0.94 -5.27
C ASN A 315 -11.20 0.15 -6.29
N ASN A 316 -12.41 0.70 -6.17
CA ASN A 316 -12.92 1.73 -7.08
C ASN A 316 -12.30 3.10 -6.82
N ASN A 317 -12.13 3.50 -5.55
CA ASN A 317 -11.76 4.87 -5.22
C ASN A 317 -10.24 5.08 -5.21
N PHE A 318 -9.43 4.06 -4.88
CA PHE A 318 -7.97 4.19 -4.78
C PHE A 318 -7.25 3.82 -6.09
N GLY A 319 -8.00 3.61 -7.18
CA GLY A 319 -7.44 3.34 -8.51
C GLY A 319 -6.90 1.93 -8.69
N PHE A 320 -7.42 0.96 -7.95
CA PHE A 320 -7.00 -0.45 -8.00
C PHE A 320 -7.73 -1.28 -9.06
N THR A 321 -8.72 -0.70 -9.73
CA THR A 321 -9.44 -1.31 -10.85
C THR A 321 -8.94 -0.78 -12.20
N ASP A 322 -9.51 -1.31 -13.29
CA ASP A 322 -9.39 -0.71 -14.61
C ASP A 322 -9.86 0.75 -14.56
N PHE A 323 -9.18 1.63 -15.28
CA PHE A 323 -9.56 3.04 -15.35
C PHE A 323 -10.73 3.23 -16.29
N ASN A 324 -11.82 3.83 -15.80
CA ASN A 324 -12.95 4.20 -16.63
C ASN A 324 -12.90 5.71 -16.89
N PHE A 325 -12.80 6.08 -18.16
CA PHE A 325 -13.00 7.45 -18.60
C PHE A 325 -14.51 7.70 -18.73
N ILE A 326 -15.02 8.60 -17.91
CA ILE A 326 -16.43 8.97 -17.82
C ILE A 326 -16.61 10.36 -18.39
N ASN A 327 -17.57 10.51 -19.29
CA ASN A 327 -18.02 11.83 -19.72
C ASN A 327 -18.80 12.49 -18.56
N PRO A 328 -18.36 13.63 -18.01
CA PRO A 328 -19.02 14.25 -16.87
C PRO A 328 -20.41 14.81 -17.20
N ALA A 329 -20.72 15.07 -18.48
CA ALA A 329 -21.99 15.62 -18.91
C ALA A 329 -23.06 14.53 -19.10
N THR A 330 -22.68 13.36 -19.61
CA THR A 330 -23.63 12.26 -19.89
C THR A 330 -23.60 11.14 -18.84
N GLY A 331 -22.50 11.02 -18.09
CA GLY A 331 -22.25 9.90 -17.17
C GLY A 331 -21.83 8.60 -17.87
N GLU A 332 -21.70 8.60 -19.20
CA GLU A 332 -21.32 7.42 -19.97
C GLU A 332 -19.82 7.11 -19.86
N VAL A 333 -19.48 5.82 -19.90
CA VAL A 333 -18.08 5.37 -19.96
C VAL A 333 -17.62 5.38 -21.41
N GLU A 334 -16.77 6.34 -21.77
CA GLU A 334 -16.22 6.48 -23.12
C GLU A 334 -15.11 5.47 -23.41
N ALA A 335 -14.32 5.11 -22.40
CA ALA A 335 -13.27 4.12 -22.53
C ALA A 335 -12.97 3.43 -21.20
N ARG A 336 -12.55 2.16 -21.29
CA ARG A 336 -12.04 1.37 -20.17
C ARG A 336 -10.61 0.93 -20.46
N VAL A 337 -9.69 1.30 -19.57
CA VAL A 337 -8.25 1.11 -19.72
C VAL A 337 -7.71 0.19 -18.64
N ARG A 338 -7.01 -0.88 -19.07
CA ARG A 338 -6.43 -1.89 -18.16
C ARG A 338 -4.96 -1.67 -17.87
N ASN A 339 -4.22 -1.11 -18.82
CA ASN A 339 -2.77 -0.99 -18.81
C ASN A 339 -2.32 0.26 -19.60
N LEU A 340 -1.01 0.56 -19.56
CA LEU A 340 -0.45 1.72 -20.26
C LEU A 340 -0.69 1.72 -21.77
N ARG A 341 -0.73 0.54 -22.39
CA ARG A 341 -1.04 0.42 -23.82
C ARG A 341 -2.47 0.87 -24.10
N GLY A 342 -3.44 0.37 -23.34
CA GLY A 342 -4.83 0.80 -23.45
C GLY A 342 -4.99 2.31 -23.21
N LEU A 343 -4.24 2.89 -22.27
CA LEU A 343 -4.25 4.34 -22.05
C LEU A 343 -3.75 5.08 -23.30
N GLN A 344 -2.63 4.62 -23.85
CA GLN A 344 -2.03 5.19 -25.06
C GLN A 344 -2.99 5.11 -26.26
N ASP A 345 -3.72 4.00 -26.41
CA ASP A 345 -4.61 3.74 -27.55
C ASP A 345 -5.86 4.64 -27.55
N VAL A 346 -6.39 4.98 -26.37
CA VAL A 346 -7.65 5.75 -26.25
C VAL A 346 -7.46 7.26 -26.07
N VAL A 347 -6.28 7.74 -25.68
CA VAL A 347 -6.05 9.16 -25.34
C VAL A 347 -6.47 10.13 -26.45
N PHE A 348 -6.38 9.75 -27.72
CA PHE A 348 -6.84 10.60 -28.84
C PHE A 348 -8.33 10.47 -29.19
N SER A 349 -9.01 9.41 -28.74
CA SER A 349 -10.42 9.18 -29.04
C SER A 349 -11.39 9.67 -27.95
N LEU A 350 -10.88 9.97 -26.75
CA LEU A 350 -11.69 10.52 -25.65
C LEU A 350 -12.26 11.88 -26.01
N SER A 351 -13.47 12.22 -25.52
CA SER A 351 -13.98 13.58 -25.63
C SER A 351 -13.11 14.58 -24.88
N ASP A 352 -13.26 15.86 -25.21
CA ASP A 352 -12.56 16.95 -24.54
C ASP A 352 -13.02 17.09 -23.09
N GLU A 353 -14.33 16.91 -22.85
CA GLU A 353 -14.95 16.96 -21.54
C GLU A 353 -14.42 15.85 -20.62
N SER A 354 -14.36 14.62 -21.12
CA SER A 354 -13.84 13.45 -20.38
C SER A 354 -12.37 13.61 -20.05
N LEU A 355 -11.54 14.01 -21.01
CA LEU A 355 -10.11 14.21 -20.79
C LEU A 355 -9.85 15.32 -19.74
N LEU A 356 -10.50 16.47 -19.89
CA LEU A 356 -10.37 17.58 -18.93
C LEU A 356 -10.81 17.18 -17.53
N TYR A 357 -11.92 16.46 -17.42
CA TYR A 357 -12.45 15.99 -16.15
C TYR A 357 -11.43 15.12 -15.41
N HIS A 358 -10.86 14.12 -16.07
CA HIS A 358 -9.94 13.18 -15.43
C HIS A 358 -8.55 13.75 -15.19
N VAL A 359 -8.03 14.59 -16.08
CA VAL A 359 -6.74 15.29 -15.87
C VAL A 359 -6.87 16.29 -14.73
N GLY A 360 -7.92 17.12 -14.74
CA GLY A 360 -8.12 18.16 -13.71
C GLY A 360 -8.40 17.62 -12.31
N ARG A 361 -8.71 16.32 -12.18
CA ARG A 361 -8.94 15.61 -10.90
C ARG A 361 -7.80 14.70 -10.48
N TYR A 362 -6.72 14.65 -11.26
CA TYR A 362 -5.57 13.78 -11.03
C TYR A 362 -5.89 12.29 -11.11
N ASP A 363 -7.00 11.92 -11.77
CA ASP A 363 -7.49 10.54 -11.80
C ASP A 363 -6.50 9.63 -12.54
N ILE A 364 -5.95 10.10 -13.67
CA ILE A 364 -4.93 9.37 -14.44
C ILE A 364 -3.66 9.15 -13.59
N SER A 365 -3.15 10.21 -12.96
CA SER A 365 -1.96 10.10 -12.11
C SER A 365 -2.20 9.16 -10.92
N ARG A 366 -3.36 9.23 -10.26
CA ARG A 366 -3.72 8.33 -9.15
C ARG A 366 -3.74 6.87 -9.58
N TRP A 367 -4.32 6.60 -10.76
CA TRP A 367 -4.35 5.27 -11.35
C TRP A 367 -2.95 4.72 -11.68
N LEU A 368 -2.01 5.59 -12.05
CA LEU A 368 -0.61 5.23 -12.27
C LEU A 368 0.17 5.06 -10.97
N TYR A 369 -0.06 5.91 -9.97
CA TYR A 369 0.54 5.81 -8.64
C TYR A 369 0.17 4.49 -7.96
N SER A 370 -1.09 4.07 -8.06
CA SER A 370 -1.53 2.78 -7.51
C SER A 370 -0.81 1.58 -8.16
N ARG A 371 -0.34 1.73 -9.40
CA ARG A 371 0.42 0.74 -10.19
C ARG A 371 1.95 0.85 -10.01
N ALA A 372 2.40 1.65 -9.06
CA ALA A 372 3.82 1.96 -8.85
C ALA A 372 4.52 2.55 -10.08
N MET A 373 3.80 3.24 -10.96
CA MET A 373 4.38 3.95 -12.12
C MET A 373 4.78 5.38 -11.74
N PHE A 374 5.53 5.53 -10.65
CA PHE A 374 5.74 6.81 -9.96
C PHE A 374 6.27 7.94 -10.85
N PRO A 375 7.32 7.74 -11.68
CA PRO A 375 7.85 8.85 -12.48
C PRO A 375 6.82 9.40 -13.49
N LEU A 376 6.06 8.51 -14.13
CA LEU A 376 5.01 8.89 -15.07
C LEU A 376 3.82 9.53 -14.34
N ALA A 377 3.44 8.97 -13.19
CA ALA A 377 2.36 9.51 -12.36
C ALA A 377 2.66 10.93 -11.88
N GLU A 378 3.88 11.17 -11.38
CA GLU A 378 4.37 12.48 -10.94
C GLU A 378 4.40 13.49 -12.08
N PHE A 379 4.89 13.08 -13.25
CA PHE A 379 4.88 13.94 -14.42
C PHE A 379 3.45 14.35 -14.82
N LEU A 380 2.52 13.39 -14.89
CA LEU A 380 1.14 13.67 -15.29
C LEU A 380 0.35 14.42 -14.21
N LYS A 381 0.58 14.17 -12.92
CA LYS A 381 -0.04 14.92 -11.81
C LYS A 381 0.25 16.40 -11.94
N ASN A 382 1.48 16.73 -12.29
CA ASN A 382 1.91 18.11 -12.45
C ASN A 382 1.58 18.69 -13.82
N THR A 383 1.10 17.89 -14.79
CA THR A 383 0.76 18.35 -16.15
C THR A 383 -0.69 18.85 -16.18
N ASN A 384 -0.88 20.12 -16.52
CA ASN A 384 -2.20 20.74 -16.60
C ASN A 384 -2.41 21.45 -17.95
N ILE A 385 -3.65 21.64 -18.40
CA ILE A 385 -3.97 22.43 -19.59
C ILE A 385 -3.46 23.87 -19.51
N TYR A 386 -3.29 24.41 -18.30
CA TYR A 386 -2.74 25.75 -18.08
C TYR A 386 -1.20 25.79 -18.08
N ASP A 387 -0.52 24.65 -18.31
CA ASP A 387 0.93 24.62 -18.36
C ASP A 387 1.46 25.37 -19.60
N PRO A 388 2.52 26.19 -19.45
CA PRO A 388 3.16 26.86 -20.58
C PRO A 388 3.60 25.86 -21.66
N GLY A 389 3.08 26.04 -22.88
CA GLY A 389 3.34 25.16 -24.03
C GLY A 389 2.25 24.12 -24.31
N ILE A 390 1.19 24.07 -23.51
CA ILE A 390 -0.06 23.37 -23.83
C ILE A 390 -1.06 24.42 -24.31
N GLU A 391 -1.10 24.61 -25.62
CA GLU A 391 -1.92 25.63 -26.28
C GLU A 391 -3.39 25.18 -26.45
N ASP A 392 -3.59 23.86 -26.58
CA ASP A 392 -4.90 23.24 -26.75
C ASP A 392 -4.94 21.80 -26.19
N LEU A 393 -6.11 21.18 -26.26
CA LEU A 393 -6.32 19.81 -25.80
C LEU A 393 -5.62 18.76 -26.67
N ASN A 394 -5.44 19.02 -27.97
CA ASN A 394 -4.67 18.13 -28.82
C ASN A 394 -3.20 18.06 -28.36
N LYS A 395 -2.66 19.18 -27.91
CA LYS A 395 -1.32 19.25 -27.35
C LYS A 395 -1.23 18.50 -26.03
N LEU A 396 -2.23 18.62 -25.16
CA LEU A 396 -2.31 17.83 -23.94
C LEU A 396 -2.31 16.32 -24.25
N ARG A 397 -3.12 15.87 -25.22
CA ARG A 397 -3.15 14.48 -25.68
C ARG A 397 -1.78 14.02 -26.18
N GLN A 398 -1.09 14.83 -26.99
CA GLN A 398 0.27 14.56 -27.45
C GLN A 398 1.28 14.48 -26.30
N VAL A 399 1.18 15.33 -25.28
CA VAL A 399 2.05 15.29 -24.09
C VAL A 399 1.82 14.02 -23.30
N ILE A 400 0.57 13.66 -23.01
CA ILE A 400 0.23 12.41 -22.30
C ILE A 400 0.73 11.20 -23.08
N PHE A 401 0.42 11.12 -24.38
CA PHE A 401 0.86 10.05 -25.26
C PHE A 401 2.39 9.95 -25.30
N GLY A 402 3.07 11.07 -25.51
CA GLY A 402 4.53 11.14 -25.57
C GLY A 402 5.19 10.71 -24.26
N ALA A 403 4.62 11.10 -23.12
CA ALA A 403 5.10 10.68 -21.80
C ALA A 403 4.98 9.17 -21.60
N ILE A 404 3.85 8.57 -22.00
CA ILE A 404 3.64 7.12 -21.94
C ILE A 404 4.66 6.39 -22.84
N VAL A 405 4.84 6.85 -24.09
CA VAL A 405 5.82 6.27 -25.02
C VAL A 405 7.23 6.33 -24.44
N LYS A 406 7.63 7.49 -23.89
CA LYS A 406 8.95 7.67 -23.30
C LYS A 406 9.15 6.76 -22.08
N TYR A 407 8.15 6.66 -21.22
CA TYR A 407 8.19 5.76 -20.06
C TYR A 407 8.34 4.30 -20.47
N ARG A 408 7.57 3.83 -21.45
CA ARG A 408 7.65 2.45 -21.98
C ARG A 408 9.03 2.16 -22.59
N LYS A 409 9.57 3.08 -23.40
CA LYS A 409 10.93 2.95 -23.95
C LYS A 409 12.00 2.81 -22.86
N ILE A 410 11.95 3.66 -21.83
CA ILE A 410 12.92 3.60 -20.71
C ILE A 410 12.80 2.28 -19.94
N LYS A 411 11.57 1.80 -19.70
CA LYS A 411 11.33 0.54 -19.01
C LYS A 411 11.78 -0.69 -19.80
N ASN A 412 11.60 -0.67 -21.12
CA ASN A 412 11.98 -1.79 -21.99
C ASN A 412 13.49 -1.85 -22.32
N ARG A 413 14.25 -0.79 -22.04
CA ARG A 413 15.71 -0.77 -22.24
C ARG A 413 16.43 -1.53 -21.13
N GLY A 414 17.49 -2.24 -21.51
CA GLY A 414 18.38 -3.00 -20.63
C GLY A 414 17.74 -4.23 -19.99
N VAL A 415 16.59 -4.67 -20.50
CA VAL A 415 15.79 -5.78 -19.96
C VAL A 415 15.47 -6.74 -21.09
N VAL A 416 15.79 -8.01 -20.88
CA VAL A 416 15.38 -9.07 -21.80
C VAL A 416 13.94 -9.45 -21.48
N ALA A 417 13.00 -8.98 -22.29
CA ALA A 417 11.58 -9.28 -22.11
C ALA A 417 11.27 -10.73 -22.49
N VAL A 418 10.34 -11.38 -21.80
CA VAL A 418 9.77 -12.65 -22.28
C VAL A 418 8.72 -12.35 -23.34
N PHE A 419 8.90 -12.90 -24.55
CA PHE A 419 7.95 -12.69 -25.64
C PHE A 419 6.64 -13.42 -25.33
N GLN A 420 5.56 -12.65 -25.26
CA GLN A 420 4.19 -13.15 -25.18
C GLN A 420 3.36 -12.39 -26.22
N ARG A 421 2.64 -13.09 -27.08
CA ARG A 421 1.94 -12.49 -28.24
C ARG A 421 0.95 -11.40 -27.82
N ASP A 422 0.26 -11.61 -26.71
CA ASP A 422 -0.73 -10.71 -26.11
C ASP A 422 -0.12 -9.54 -25.33
N ARG A 423 1.14 -9.66 -24.88
CA ARG A 423 1.83 -8.63 -24.08
C ARG A 423 3.02 -7.99 -24.78
N PHE A 424 3.29 -8.34 -26.03
CA PHE A 424 4.43 -7.82 -26.76
C PHE A 424 4.35 -6.30 -26.86
N ASP A 425 5.40 -5.64 -26.39
CA ASP A 425 5.58 -4.21 -26.52
C ASP A 425 6.51 -3.91 -27.70
N GLN A 426 6.00 -3.18 -28.69
CA GLN A 426 6.77 -2.73 -29.86
C GLN A 426 7.99 -1.87 -29.50
N TYR A 427 8.05 -1.33 -28.29
CA TYR A 427 9.20 -0.58 -27.78
C TYR A 427 10.25 -1.47 -27.09
N SER A 428 10.11 -2.80 -27.17
CA SER A 428 11.10 -3.75 -26.65
C SER A 428 12.26 -3.93 -27.61
N ASN A 429 13.48 -3.64 -27.17
CA ASN A 429 14.68 -3.84 -27.96
C ASN A 429 15.01 -5.33 -28.13
N PHE A 430 14.82 -6.11 -27.05
CA PHE A 430 15.14 -7.54 -27.01
C PHE A 430 14.04 -8.33 -26.33
N ALA A 431 13.53 -9.34 -27.03
CA ALA A 431 12.58 -10.30 -26.49
C ALA A 431 13.10 -11.73 -26.66
N ARG A 432 12.87 -12.56 -25.66
CA ARG A 432 13.27 -13.96 -25.60
C ARG A 432 12.06 -14.87 -25.75
N ILE A 433 12.22 -15.94 -26.52
CA ILE A 433 11.22 -17.02 -26.67
C ILE A 433 11.80 -18.27 -25.99
N GLY A 434 11.04 -18.88 -25.09
CA GLY A 434 11.39 -20.13 -24.38
C GLY A 434 12.14 -19.96 -23.04
N GLU A 435 12.17 -21.02 -22.24
CA GLU A 435 12.62 -21.02 -20.82
C GLU A 435 14.07 -21.49 -20.58
N GLY A 436 14.76 -22.00 -21.60
CA GLY A 436 16.17 -22.43 -21.50
C GLY A 436 17.21 -21.31 -21.40
N SER A 437 18.42 -21.63 -20.95
CA SER A 437 19.51 -20.64 -20.80
C SER A 437 19.82 -19.92 -22.12
N MET A 438 19.98 -18.60 -22.05
CA MET A 438 20.29 -17.80 -23.23
C MET A 438 21.73 -18.07 -23.68
N GLY A 439 21.93 -18.40 -24.96
CA GLY A 439 23.27 -18.67 -25.52
C GLY A 439 24.22 -17.46 -25.45
N GLY A 440 25.52 -17.71 -25.64
CA GLY A 440 26.57 -16.68 -25.49
C GLY A 440 26.35 -15.40 -26.32
N LYS A 441 25.86 -15.52 -27.56
CA LYS A 441 25.53 -14.38 -28.42
C LYS A 441 24.38 -13.53 -27.88
N GLY A 442 23.30 -14.19 -27.44
CA GLY A 442 22.16 -13.51 -26.83
C GLY A 442 22.54 -12.79 -25.54
N ARG A 443 23.40 -13.41 -24.70
CA ARG A 443 23.96 -12.76 -23.51
C ARG A 443 24.82 -11.53 -23.85
N GLY A 444 25.62 -11.60 -24.91
CA GLY A 444 26.40 -10.45 -25.39
C GLY A 444 25.53 -9.26 -25.79
N LEU A 445 24.45 -9.50 -26.55
CA LEU A 445 23.50 -8.45 -26.94
C LEU A 445 22.77 -7.85 -25.74
N ALA A 446 22.27 -8.69 -24.83
CA ALA A 446 21.64 -8.22 -23.60
C ALA A 446 22.59 -7.44 -22.70
N PHE A 447 23.87 -7.81 -22.66
CA PHE A 447 24.90 -7.07 -21.93
C PHE A 447 25.11 -5.68 -22.52
N ILE A 448 25.19 -5.55 -23.85
CA ILE A 448 25.33 -4.24 -24.54
C ILE A 448 24.12 -3.36 -24.24
N ASP A 449 22.90 -3.88 -24.35
CA ASP A 449 21.67 -3.14 -24.04
C ASP A 449 21.63 -2.68 -22.56
N SER A 450 22.08 -3.53 -21.64
CA SER A 450 22.24 -3.16 -20.22
C SER A 450 23.30 -2.06 -20.01
N MET A 451 24.40 -2.10 -20.77
CA MET A 451 25.46 -1.09 -20.70
C MET A 451 24.99 0.26 -21.25
N ILE A 452 24.21 0.28 -22.34
CA ILE A 452 23.59 1.51 -22.88
C ILE A 452 22.65 2.11 -21.84
N LYS A 453 21.85 1.29 -21.15
CA LYS A 453 20.98 1.76 -20.06
C LYS A 453 21.76 2.44 -18.94
N ARG A 454 22.89 1.85 -18.52
CA ARG A 454 23.74 2.36 -17.41
C ARG A 454 24.53 3.62 -17.79
N ASN A 455 24.77 3.87 -19.07
CA ASN A 455 25.59 4.99 -19.55
C ASN A 455 24.72 5.98 -20.33
N GLU A 456 24.18 6.98 -19.64
CA GLU A 456 23.24 7.96 -20.20
C GLU A 456 23.82 8.73 -21.40
N GLN A 457 25.13 8.93 -21.45
CA GLN A 457 25.82 9.60 -22.58
C GLN A 457 25.73 8.81 -23.89
N LEU A 458 25.62 7.47 -23.82
CA LEU A 458 25.44 6.63 -25.00
C LEU A 458 24.00 6.69 -25.54
N GLN A 459 23.05 7.23 -24.76
CA GLN A 459 21.65 7.35 -25.17
C GLN A 459 21.38 8.54 -26.11
N GLN A 460 22.35 9.44 -26.31
CA GLN A 460 22.19 10.64 -27.16
C GLN A 460 22.39 10.37 -28.66
N TYR A 461 22.75 9.14 -29.05
CA TYR A 461 23.03 8.74 -30.44
C TYR A 461 21.92 7.89 -31.08
N GLU A 462 20.75 7.79 -30.45
CA GLU A 462 19.49 7.26 -31.03
C GLU A 462 18.53 8.40 -31.37
#